data_AF-A0A7X1ASD0-F1
#
_entry.id   AF-A0A7X1ASD0-F1
#
_cell.length_a   1.000
_cell.length_b   1.000
_cell.length_c   1.000
_cell.angle_alpha   90.00
_cell.angle_beta   90.00
_cell.angle_gamma   90.00
#
_symmetry.space_group_name_H-M   'P 1'
#
loop_
_entity.id
_entity.type
_entity.pdbx_description
1 polymer ?
#
loop_
_entity_poly.entity_id
_entity_poly.type
_entity_poly.pdbx_seq_one_letter_code
_entity_poly.pdbx_strand_id
1 'polypeptide(L)'
;MKSAMLAGVCAAMALLNTSYAATSTCPTPQEIKQHALDNGGYRYEMHRPDGRTWFGENPQASASYLADSTFHDARYNAEDHSITCTYKGPMNNDASFSITLKPVLDWNLIPIGGWSDWRGTYCEALEIAKCSFTHQ
;
A
#
# COMPACT_ATOMS: atom_id res chain seq x y z
N MET A 1 -68.17 19.97 9.87
CA MET A 1 -67.73 18.57 10.12
C MET A 1 -67.51 17.94 8.74
N LYS A 2 -66.34 17.47 8.29
CA LYS A 2 -65.12 17.00 8.94
C LYS A 2 -63.92 17.28 8.02
N SER A 3 -62.81 17.69 8.61
CA SER A 3 -61.48 17.75 7.97
C SER A 3 -61.01 16.35 7.53
N ALA A 4 -60.18 16.30 6.49
CA ALA A 4 -59.18 15.24 6.34
C ALA A 4 -57.94 15.80 5.62
N MET A 5 -56.93 16.14 6.41
CA MET A 5 -55.53 16.17 6.00
C MET A 5 -55.05 14.73 5.73
N LEU A 6 -54.02 14.55 4.90
CA LEU A 6 -52.87 13.62 5.05
C LEU A 6 -52.13 13.59 3.70
N ALA A 7 -51.02 14.33 3.55
CA ALA A 7 -49.66 14.03 4.01
C ALA A 7 -48.84 13.37 2.89
N GLY A 8 -47.95 14.17 2.29
CA GLY A 8 -46.97 13.72 1.32
C GLY A 8 -45.95 12.78 1.96
N VAL A 9 -45.66 11.68 1.27
CA VAL A 9 -44.58 10.77 1.62
C VAL A 9 -43.38 11.14 0.76
N CYS A 10 -42.47 11.94 1.30
CA CYS A 10 -41.10 12.01 0.78
C CYS A 10 -40.39 10.73 1.21
N ALA A 11 -40.19 9.80 0.28
CA ALA A 11 -39.31 8.67 0.50
C ALA A 11 -37.86 9.19 0.58
N ALA A 12 -37.35 9.34 1.80
CA ALA A 12 -35.93 9.62 2.02
C ALA A 12 -35.14 8.36 1.65
N MET A 13 -34.45 8.39 0.51
CA MET A 13 -33.42 7.41 0.19
C MET A 13 -32.25 7.63 1.16
N ALA A 14 -32.18 6.81 2.21
CA ALA A 14 -31.00 6.73 3.05
C ALA A 14 -29.87 6.12 2.22
N LEU A 15 -28.90 6.94 1.81
CA LEU A 15 -27.62 6.47 1.32
C LEU A 15 -26.89 5.82 2.49
N LEU A 16 -26.94 4.49 2.55
CA LEU A 16 -26.12 3.72 3.49
C LEU A 16 -24.67 3.80 3.01
N ASN A 17 -23.94 4.80 3.50
CA ASN A 17 -22.49 4.90 3.35
C ASN A 17 -21.82 3.87 4.27
N THR A 18 -21.74 2.62 3.85
CA THR A 18 -20.88 1.63 4.50
C THR A 18 -19.43 1.94 4.09
N SER A 19 -18.71 2.69 4.92
CA SER A 19 -17.27 2.91 4.75
C SER A 19 -16.51 1.64 5.12
N TYR A 20 -16.35 0.73 4.17
CA TYR A 20 -15.42 -0.39 4.33
C TYR A 20 -13.99 0.14 4.22
N ALA A 21 -13.13 -0.23 5.16
CA ALA A 21 -11.70 0.06 5.07
C ALA A 21 -11.15 -0.56 3.78
N ALA A 22 -10.58 0.26 2.91
CA ALA A 22 -10.05 -0.23 1.65
C ALA A 22 -8.78 -1.06 1.92
N THR A 23 -8.60 -2.15 1.19
CA THR A 23 -7.43 -3.04 1.31
C THR A 23 -6.35 -2.63 0.33
N SER A 24 -5.10 -2.89 0.70
CA SER A 24 -3.90 -2.52 -0.03
C SER A 24 -2.83 -3.59 0.08
N THR A 25 -1.92 -3.61 -0.87
CA THR A 25 -0.75 -4.49 -0.91
C THR A 25 0.48 -3.68 -1.30
N CYS A 26 1.65 -4.29 -1.20
CA CYS A 26 2.86 -3.78 -1.83
C CYS A 26 2.67 -3.61 -3.35
N PRO A 27 3.30 -2.61 -3.98
CA PRO A 27 3.32 -2.51 -5.44
C PRO A 27 4.01 -3.71 -6.08
N THR A 28 3.62 -4.04 -7.30
CA THR A 28 4.43 -4.93 -8.13
C THR A 28 5.63 -4.14 -8.69
N PRO A 29 6.78 -4.78 -9.00
CA PRO A 29 7.92 -4.09 -9.61
C PRO A 29 7.55 -3.27 -10.86
N GLN A 30 6.56 -3.72 -11.64
CA GLN A 30 6.08 -3.07 -12.85
C GLN A 30 5.31 -1.76 -12.58
N GLU A 31 4.76 -1.59 -11.38
CA GLU A 31 4.06 -0.36 -10.96
C GLU A 31 5.02 0.71 -10.42
N ILE A 32 6.25 0.32 -10.09
CA ILE A 32 7.27 1.20 -9.51
C ILE A 32 8.00 1.91 -10.65
N LYS A 33 8.18 3.21 -10.51
CA LYS A 33 9.04 4.02 -11.39
C LYS A 33 10.39 4.22 -10.73
N GLN A 34 11.46 4.17 -11.51
CA GLN A 34 12.80 4.50 -11.05
C GLN A 34 13.32 5.77 -11.72
N HIS A 35 14.05 6.57 -10.96
CA HIS A 35 14.69 7.81 -11.40
C HIS A 35 16.15 7.78 -10.98
N ALA A 36 17.07 8.03 -11.91
CA ALA A 36 18.49 8.10 -11.60
C ALA A 36 18.78 9.28 -10.66
N LEU A 37 19.69 9.07 -9.71
CA LEU A 37 20.19 10.11 -8.81
C LEU A 37 21.47 10.74 -9.36
N ASP A 38 21.75 11.99 -8.98
CA ASP A 38 22.93 12.73 -9.45
C ASP A 38 24.26 12.05 -9.08
N ASN A 39 24.31 11.35 -7.94
CA ASN A 39 25.52 10.69 -7.42
C ASN A 39 25.54 9.17 -7.65
N GLY A 40 24.72 8.68 -8.59
CA GLY A 40 24.55 7.25 -8.86
C GLY A 40 23.45 6.60 -8.01
N GLY A 41 23.03 5.41 -8.44
CA GLY A 41 21.86 4.75 -7.88
C GLY A 41 20.54 5.33 -8.36
N TYR A 42 19.46 4.94 -7.69
CA TYR A 42 18.10 5.23 -8.11
C TYR A 42 17.19 5.58 -6.94
N ARG A 43 16.28 6.52 -7.18
CA ARG A 43 15.05 6.72 -6.41
C ARG A 43 13.93 5.90 -7.03
N TYR A 44 13.08 5.34 -6.18
CA TYR A 44 11.91 4.57 -6.55
C TYR A 44 10.65 5.27 -6.06
N GLU A 45 9.63 5.36 -6.91
CA GLU A 45 8.35 5.97 -6.57
C GLU A 45 7.18 5.23 -7.19
N MET A 46 6.07 5.18 -6.46
CA MET A 46 4.81 4.65 -6.96
C MET A 46 3.67 5.47 -6.38
N HIS A 47 2.87 6.08 -7.25
CA HIS A 47 1.79 6.99 -6.87
C HIS A 47 0.45 6.32 -7.15
N ARG A 48 -0.45 6.32 -6.17
CA ARG A 48 -1.84 5.88 -6.33
C ARG A 48 -2.75 7.11 -6.47
N PRO A 49 -3.87 7.01 -7.22
CA PRO A 49 -4.80 8.13 -7.39
C PRO A 49 -5.44 8.65 -6.10
N ASP A 50 -5.42 7.84 -5.05
CA ASP A 50 -5.98 8.16 -3.73
C ASP A 50 -5.00 8.92 -2.81
N GLY A 51 -3.88 9.41 -3.36
CA GLY A 51 -2.89 10.22 -2.65
C GLY A 51 -1.79 9.42 -1.97
N ARG A 52 -1.90 8.08 -1.89
CA ARG A 52 -0.82 7.25 -1.36
C ARG A 52 0.38 7.27 -2.28
N THR A 53 1.54 7.48 -1.68
CA THR A 53 2.79 7.49 -2.41
C THR A 53 3.83 6.64 -1.71
N TRP A 54 4.41 5.72 -2.46
CA TRP A 54 5.53 4.89 -2.04
C TRP A 54 6.82 5.55 -2.46
N PHE A 55 7.81 5.55 -1.56
CA PHE A 55 9.13 6.10 -1.83
C PHE A 55 10.24 5.19 -1.32
N GLY A 56 11.32 5.13 -2.08
CA GLY A 56 12.54 4.44 -1.67
C GLY A 56 13.74 4.97 -2.44
N GLU A 57 14.93 4.65 -1.97
CA GLU A 57 16.16 5.04 -2.63
C GLU A 57 17.21 3.97 -2.39
N ASN A 58 18.00 3.66 -3.43
CA ASN A 58 19.22 2.90 -3.29
C ASN A 58 20.34 3.59 -4.10
N PRO A 59 21.23 4.36 -3.44
CA PRO A 59 22.34 5.06 -4.09
C PRO A 59 23.37 4.15 -4.78
N GLN A 60 23.30 2.83 -4.53
CA GLN A 60 24.21 1.84 -5.11
C GLN A 60 23.51 0.92 -6.11
N ALA A 61 22.23 1.15 -6.41
CA ALA A 61 21.49 0.32 -7.34
C ALA A 61 21.97 0.50 -8.78
N SER A 62 22.07 -0.61 -9.51
CA SER A 62 22.20 -0.57 -10.96
C SER A 62 20.83 -0.37 -11.61
N ALA A 63 20.81 0.01 -12.89
CA ALA A 63 19.57 0.23 -13.65
C ALA A 63 18.69 -1.02 -13.74
N SER A 64 19.27 -2.22 -13.66
CA SER A 64 18.54 -3.49 -13.81
C SER A 64 17.88 -3.95 -12.52
N TYR A 65 18.25 -3.39 -11.36
CA TYR A 65 17.78 -3.85 -10.05
C TYR A 65 16.25 -3.90 -9.95
N LEU A 66 15.54 -2.90 -10.47
CA LEU A 66 14.07 -2.91 -10.45
C LEU A 66 13.50 -3.99 -11.38
N ALA A 67 13.98 -4.04 -12.62
CA ALA A 67 13.45 -4.91 -13.67
C ALA A 67 13.61 -6.40 -13.33
N ASP A 68 14.69 -6.74 -12.62
CA ASP A 68 15.02 -8.11 -12.27
C ASP A 68 14.51 -8.52 -10.87
N SER A 69 13.86 -7.59 -10.15
CA SER A 69 13.46 -7.84 -8.76
C SER A 69 12.14 -8.58 -8.62
N THR A 70 12.05 -9.35 -7.54
CA THR A 70 10.82 -9.98 -7.06
C THR A 70 10.53 -9.53 -5.63
N PHE A 71 9.25 -9.47 -5.29
CA PHE A 71 8.83 -9.21 -3.91
C PHE A 71 9.43 -10.24 -2.95
N HIS A 72 9.93 -9.76 -1.82
CA HIS A 72 10.54 -10.60 -0.79
C HIS A 72 9.76 -10.53 0.52
N ASP A 73 9.54 -9.33 1.04
CA ASP A 73 8.82 -9.14 2.32
C ASP A 73 8.13 -7.78 2.42
N ALA A 74 7.16 -7.71 3.33
CA ALA A 74 6.57 -6.47 3.82
C ALA A 74 6.77 -6.35 5.33
N ARG A 75 7.07 -5.14 5.78
CA ARG A 75 7.28 -4.79 7.20
C ARG A 75 6.39 -3.65 7.60
N TYR A 76 5.73 -3.80 8.74
CA TYR A 76 4.97 -2.74 9.37
C TYR A 76 5.79 -2.11 10.49
N ASN A 77 6.01 -0.81 10.43
CA ASN A 77 6.61 -0.06 11.52
C ASN A 77 5.50 0.55 12.38
N ALA A 78 5.42 0.10 13.64
CA ALA A 78 4.39 0.57 14.56
C ALA A 78 4.65 1.99 15.09
N GLU A 79 5.87 2.51 14.99
CA GLU A 79 6.23 3.84 15.51
C GLU A 79 5.71 4.98 14.62
N ASP A 80 5.80 4.79 13.30
CA ASP A 80 5.38 5.78 12.29
C ASP A 80 4.21 5.29 11.43
N HIS A 81 3.63 4.14 11.79
CA HIS A 81 2.53 3.48 11.09
C HIS A 81 2.80 3.26 9.60
N SER A 82 4.06 3.06 9.20
CA SER A 82 4.44 2.86 7.81
C SER A 82 4.50 1.39 7.39
N ILE A 83 4.33 1.14 6.09
CA ILE A 83 4.57 -0.18 5.49
C ILE A 83 5.77 -0.06 4.55
N THR A 84 6.78 -0.91 4.75
CA THR A 84 7.95 -1.03 3.88
C THR A 84 7.92 -2.34 3.14
N CYS A 85 8.02 -2.30 1.82
CA CYS A 85 8.07 -3.47 0.96
C CYS A 85 9.49 -3.63 0.40
N THR A 86 10.05 -4.81 0.54
CA THR A 86 11.41 -5.15 0.08
C THR A 86 11.33 -6.03 -1.15
N TYR A 87 12.16 -5.71 -2.14
CA TYR A 87 12.33 -6.47 -3.37
C TYR A 87 13.78 -6.87 -3.50
N LYS A 88 14.02 -8.09 -3.96
CA LYS A 88 15.37 -8.62 -4.20
C LYS A 88 15.50 -9.04 -5.65
N GLY A 89 16.67 -8.82 -6.22
CA GLY A 89 17.02 -9.32 -7.55
C GLY A 89 17.08 -10.86 -7.58
N PRO A 90 17.39 -11.44 -8.75
CA PRO A 90 17.46 -12.88 -8.91
C PRO A 90 18.46 -13.48 -7.92
N MET A 91 18.17 -14.70 -7.46
CA MET A 91 19.03 -15.42 -6.51
C MET A 91 20.50 -15.31 -6.92
N ASN A 92 21.35 -14.85 -5.99
CA ASN A 92 22.81 -14.63 -6.08
C ASN A 92 23.30 -13.21 -6.43
N ASN A 93 22.43 -12.20 -6.55
CA ASN A 93 22.88 -10.82 -6.43
C ASN A 93 22.52 -10.24 -5.04
N ASP A 94 23.39 -9.42 -4.48
CA ASP A 94 23.09 -8.63 -3.28
C ASP A 94 22.16 -7.44 -3.61
N ALA A 95 21.47 -7.50 -4.75
CA ALA A 95 20.59 -6.46 -5.22
C ALA A 95 19.30 -6.48 -4.44
N SER A 96 19.06 -5.42 -3.67
CA SER A 96 17.79 -5.19 -3.01
C SER A 96 17.45 -3.72 -3.01
N PHE A 97 16.16 -3.42 -3.00
CA PHE A 97 15.67 -2.09 -2.67
C PHE A 97 14.37 -2.23 -1.88
N SER A 98 14.06 -1.20 -1.13
CA SER A 98 12.82 -1.11 -0.38
C SER A 98 12.10 0.18 -0.72
N ILE A 99 10.77 0.13 -0.75
CA ILE A 99 9.92 1.31 -0.84
C ILE A 99 8.98 1.33 0.36
N THR A 100 8.75 2.51 0.91
CA THR A 100 7.95 2.74 2.10
C THR A 100 6.74 3.59 1.74
N LEU A 101 5.57 3.14 2.17
CA LEU A 101 4.35 3.93 2.25
C LEU A 101 4.24 4.49 3.66
N LYS A 102 4.33 5.80 3.78
CA LYS A 102 3.95 6.49 5.01
C LYS A 102 2.43 6.71 5.04
N PRO A 103 1.83 6.81 6.24
CA PRO A 103 0.46 7.28 6.39
C PRO A 103 0.18 8.54 5.58
N VAL A 104 -0.94 8.54 4.87
CA VAL A 104 -1.56 9.79 4.43
C VAL A 104 -2.21 10.42 5.67
N LEU A 105 -2.31 11.75 5.73
CA LEU A 105 -2.89 12.44 6.88
C LEU A 105 -4.25 11.83 7.26
N ASP A 106 -4.43 11.52 8.54
CA ASP A 106 -5.60 10.85 9.13
C ASP A 106 -5.83 9.39 8.71
N TRP A 107 -4.91 8.76 7.96
CA TRP A 107 -5.02 7.34 7.59
C TRP A 107 -4.13 6.43 8.44
N ASN A 108 -4.69 5.33 8.93
CA ASN A 108 -3.93 4.28 9.61
C ASN A 108 -3.65 3.12 8.65
N LEU A 109 -2.38 2.78 8.47
CA LEU A 109 -1.99 1.55 7.78
C LEU A 109 -1.98 0.41 8.78
N ILE A 110 -2.90 -0.54 8.64
CA ILE A 110 -3.05 -1.64 9.61
C ILE A 110 -2.92 -2.98 8.89
N PRO A 111 -1.88 -3.78 9.17
CA PRO A 111 -1.79 -5.16 8.72
C PRO A 111 -3.09 -5.93 9.02
N ILE A 112 -3.66 -6.57 8.01
CA ILE A 112 -4.91 -7.32 8.20
C ILE A 112 -4.57 -8.63 8.91
N GLY A 113 -5.08 -8.88 10.12
CA GLY A 113 -4.98 -10.22 10.72
C GLY A 113 -5.91 -11.23 10.03
N GLY A 114 -5.57 -12.53 10.05
CA GLY A 114 -6.43 -13.61 9.54
C GLY A 114 -5.97 -14.20 8.20
N TRP A 115 -6.67 -13.91 7.10
CA TRP A 115 -6.38 -14.41 5.73
C TRP A 115 -5.09 -13.87 5.11
N SER A 116 -4.39 -12.98 5.83
CA SER A 116 -3.06 -12.53 5.45
C SER A 116 -2.00 -13.38 6.15
N ASP A 117 -0.79 -13.36 5.60
CA ASP A 117 0.36 -14.07 6.16
C ASP A 117 1.19 -13.19 7.12
N TRP A 118 0.62 -12.08 7.61
CA TRP A 118 1.30 -11.23 8.59
C TRP A 118 1.54 -11.99 9.92
N ARG A 119 2.80 -12.05 10.33
CA ARG A 119 3.28 -12.56 11.63
C ARG A 119 3.75 -11.38 12.48
N GLY A 120 2.81 -10.75 13.18
CA GLY A 120 3.06 -9.52 13.91
C GLY A 120 3.32 -8.36 12.94
N THR A 121 4.53 -7.80 12.96
CA THR A 121 4.94 -6.65 12.14
C THR A 121 5.60 -7.06 10.82
N TYR A 122 5.53 -8.32 10.43
CA TYR A 122 6.28 -8.85 9.30
C TYR A 122 5.45 -9.81 8.43
N CYS A 123 5.62 -9.76 7.11
CA CYS A 123 5.01 -10.68 6.16
C CYS A 123 6.03 -11.11 5.11
N GLU A 124 6.17 -12.42 4.94
CA GLU A 124 7.22 -13.05 4.11
C GLU A 124 6.63 -13.96 3.02
N ALA A 125 5.34 -13.79 2.74
CA ALA A 125 4.64 -14.57 1.74
C ALA A 125 5.16 -14.21 0.34
N LEU A 126 5.44 -15.22 -0.48
CA LEU A 126 5.92 -14.99 -1.85
C LEU A 126 4.87 -14.28 -2.73
N GLU A 127 3.59 -14.50 -2.44
CA GLU A 127 2.49 -13.80 -3.10
C GLU A 127 2.22 -12.47 -2.41
N ILE A 128 2.51 -11.35 -3.10
CA ILE A 128 2.28 -9.96 -2.63
C ILE A 128 0.89 -9.77 -2.02
N ALA A 129 -0.13 -10.40 -2.62
CA ALA A 129 -1.53 -10.29 -2.18
C ALA A 129 -1.77 -10.81 -0.75
N LYS A 130 -0.93 -11.74 -0.27
CA LYS A 130 -1.02 -12.28 1.09
C LYS A 130 -0.42 -11.34 2.13
N CYS A 131 0.35 -10.34 1.71
CA CYS A 131 0.85 -9.24 2.56
C CYS A 131 -0.05 -8.00 2.48
N SER A 132 -1.36 -8.20 2.63
CA SER A 132 -2.35 -7.12 2.55
C SER A 132 -2.53 -6.35 3.87
N PHE A 133 -2.85 -5.07 3.78
CA PHE A 133 -3.15 -4.18 4.90
C PHE A 133 -4.32 -3.24 4.57
N THR A 134 -5.00 -2.72 5.59
CA THR A 134 -6.03 -1.70 5.41
C THR A 134 -5.44 -0.29 5.36
N HIS A 135 -6.16 0.62 4.73
CA HIS A 135 -5.93 2.05 4.78
C HIS A 135 -7.28 2.74 4.94
N GLN A 136 -7.40 3.58 5.97
CA GLN A 136 -8.60 4.34 6.33
C GLN A 136 -8.21 5.51 7.21
#